data_AF-D9WK17-F1
#
_entry.id   AF-D9WK17-F1
#
_cell.length_a   1.000
_cell.length_b   1.000
_cell.length_c   1.000
_cell.angle_alpha   90.00
_cell.angle_beta   90.00
_cell.angle_gamma   90.00
#
_symmetry.space_group_name_H-M   'P 1'
#
loop_
_entity.id
_entity.type
_entity.pdbx_description
1 polymer ?
#
loop_
_entity_poly.entity_id
_entity_poly.type
_entity_poly.pdbx_seq_one_letter_code
_entity_poly.pdbx_strand_id
1 'polypeptide(L)'
;MDAASSITLYLARRDAYAEFLSAADAESNVAWFRKDGRFSDGTEAVAAVDRAYAATRAAFNVIDVEGIGPVKEARTVLEQLAAMHRDGGVNPDWKDFKAARESFVVAANRYLKGMRGED
;
A
#
# COMPACT_ATOMS: atom_id res chain seq x y z
N MET A 1 -29.16 5.51 1.80
CA MET A 1 -28.07 6.46 2.06
C MET A 1 -28.35 7.68 1.20
N ASP A 2 -28.32 8.90 1.75
CA ASP A 2 -28.52 10.09 0.92
C ASP A 2 -27.26 10.37 0.06
N ALA A 3 -27.41 11.25 -0.93
CA ALA A 3 -26.32 11.57 -1.87
C ALA A 3 -25.09 12.18 -1.17
N ALA A 4 -25.27 12.96 -0.11
CA ALA A 4 -24.19 13.60 0.62
C ALA A 4 -23.35 12.58 1.41
N SER A 5 -24.01 11.61 2.04
CA SER A 5 -23.37 10.47 2.71
C SER A 5 -22.62 9.59 1.71
N SER A 6 -23.16 9.37 0.50
CA SER A 6 -22.48 8.63 -0.58
C SER A 6 -21.19 9.30 -1.06
N ILE A 7 -21.24 10.61 -1.31
CA ILE A 7 -20.06 11.40 -1.71
C ILE A 7 -18.99 11.37 -0.61
N THR A 8 -19.40 11.55 0.65
CA THR A 8 -18.46 11.53 1.78
C THR A 8 -17.72 10.20 1.88
N LEU A 9 -18.45 9.09 1.75
CA LEU A 9 -17.87 7.76 1.81
C LEU A 9 -16.96 7.48 0.60
N TYR A 10 -17.33 7.95 -0.59
CA TYR A 10 -16.48 7.86 -1.78
C TYR A 10 -15.14 8.57 -1.57
N LEU A 11 -15.17 9.81 -1.08
CA LEU A 11 -13.97 10.61 -0.85
C LEU A 11 -13.09 9.97 0.24
N ALA A 12 -13.68 9.54 1.35
CA ALA A 12 -12.95 8.88 2.43
C ALA A 12 -12.22 7.62 1.93
N ARG A 13 -12.87 6.79 1.11
CA ARG A 13 -12.25 5.59 0.56
C ARG A 13 -11.19 5.90 -0.49
N ARG A 14 -11.44 6.88 -1.36
CA ARG A 14 -10.44 7.35 -2.33
C ARG A 14 -9.18 7.81 -1.63
N ASP A 15 -9.32 8.58 -0.56
CA ASP A 15 -8.21 9.12 0.20
C ASP A 15 -7.47 8.00 0.95
N ALA A 16 -8.17 7.05 1.56
CA ALA A 16 -7.56 5.87 2.18
C ALA A 16 -6.76 5.01 1.18
N TYR A 17 -7.28 4.81 -0.04
CA TYR A 17 -6.55 4.07 -1.08
C TYR A 17 -5.30 4.81 -1.57
N ALA A 18 -5.37 6.14 -1.68
CA ALA A 18 -4.23 6.97 -2.05
C ALA A 18 -3.15 6.99 -0.94
N GLU A 19 -3.57 7.02 0.32
CA GLU A 19 -2.67 6.94 1.48
C GLU A 19 -1.94 5.60 1.51
N PHE A 20 -2.66 4.48 1.31
CA PHE A 20 -2.06 3.16 1.24
C PHE A 20 -1.02 3.03 0.10
N LEU A 21 -1.35 3.51 -1.10
CA LEU A 21 -0.40 3.52 -2.22
C LEU A 21 0.85 4.35 -1.91
N SER A 22 0.67 5.52 -1.30
CA SER A 22 1.78 6.41 -0.94
C SER A 22 2.69 5.77 0.11
N ALA A 23 2.11 5.12 1.12
CA ALA A 23 2.86 4.40 2.15
C ALA A 23 3.61 3.20 1.56
N ALA A 24 2.96 2.42 0.70
CA ALA A 24 3.57 1.29 0.01
C ALA A 24 4.75 1.73 -0.88
N ASP A 25 4.59 2.84 -1.63
CA ASP A 25 5.67 3.40 -2.46
C ASP A 25 6.85 3.87 -1.58
N ALA A 26 6.57 4.50 -0.43
CA ALA A 26 7.60 4.89 0.54
C ALA A 26 8.35 3.68 1.14
N GLU A 27 7.64 2.61 1.54
CA GLU A 27 8.27 1.38 2.04
C GLU A 27 9.10 0.70 0.95
N SER A 28 8.61 0.67 -0.29
CA SER A 28 9.38 0.19 -1.43
C SER A 28 10.67 0.99 -1.62
N ASN A 29 10.64 2.33 -1.48
CA ASN A 29 11.85 3.15 -1.57
C ASN A 29 12.87 2.84 -0.46
N VAL A 30 12.42 2.48 0.74
CA VAL A 30 13.31 2.01 1.81
C VAL A 30 14.01 0.72 1.41
N ALA A 31 13.31 -0.24 0.79
CA ALA A 31 13.94 -1.44 0.26
C ALA A 31 14.96 -1.12 -0.84
N TRP A 32 14.69 -0.14 -1.69
CA TRP A 32 15.65 0.34 -2.70
C TRP A 32 16.90 0.95 -2.06
N PHE A 33 16.74 1.87 -1.10
CA PHE A 33 17.86 2.49 -0.38
C PHE A 33 18.73 1.46 0.32
N ARG A 34 18.11 0.42 0.89
CA ARG A 34 18.83 -0.67 1.55
C ARG A 34 19.66 -1.47 0.56
N LYS A 35 19.09 -1.85 -0.58
CA LYS A 35 19.80 -2.54 -1.67
C LYS A 35 20.96 -1.70 -2.21
N ASP A 36 20.76 -0.40 -2.37
CA ASP A 36 21.75 0.53 -2.92
C ASP A 36 22.79 1.00 -1.89
N GLY A 37 22.71 0.51 -0.64
CA GLY A 37 23.67 0.87 0.42
C GLY A 37 23.61 2.34 0.83
N ARG A 38 22.43 2.98 0.74
CA ARG A 38 22.26 4.42 1.03
C ARG A 38 22.09 4.77 2.49
N PHE A 39 21.89 3.78 3.36
CA PHE A 39 21.86 4.00 4.80
C PHE A 39 23.29 4.08 5.34
N SER A 40 23.51 4.96 6.30
CA SER A 40 24.80 5.21 6.94
C SER A 40 25.30 3.98 7.69
N ASP A 41 24.36 3.24 8.31
CA ASP A 41 24.61 1.98 8.99
C ASP A 41 23.37 1.07 9.03
N GLY A 42 23.53 -0.13 9.60
CA GLY A 42 22.46 -1.11 9.75
C GLY A 42 21.34 -0.70 10.71
N THR A 43 21.64 0.15 11.70
CA THR A 43 20.65 0.65 12.67
C THR A 43 19.70 1.62 11.99
N GLU A 44 20.23 2.54 11.18
CA GLU A 44 19.43 3.45 10.38
C GLU A 44 18.52 2.69 9.41
N ALA A 45 19.07 1.66 8.73
CA ALA A 45 18.31 0.82 7.81
C ALA A 45 17.15 0.08 8.51
N VAL A 46 17.36 -0.47 9.71
CA VAL A 46 16.30 -1.12 10.50
C VAL A 46 15.23 -0.10 10.91
N ALA A 47 15.63 1.04 11.46
CA ALA A 47 14.69 2.06 11.89
C ALA A 47 13.86 2.63 10.71
N ALA A 48 14.43 2.72 9.51
CA ALA A 48 13.71 3.13 8.31
C ALA A 48 12.67 2.08 7.88
N VAL A 49 13.03 0.79 7.92
CA VAL A 49 12.10 -0.32 7.63
C VAL A 49 10.95 -0.32 8.63
N ASP A 50 11.24 -0.22 9.93
CA ASP A 50 10.20 -0.25 10.98
C ASP A 50 9.19 0.90 10.83
N ARG A 51 9.69 2.11 10.54
CA ARG A 51 8.81 3.27 10.30
C ARG A 51 7.94 3.09 9.07
N ALA A 52 8.52 2.64 7.97
CA ALA A 52 7.78 2.46 6.73
C ALA A 52 6.75 1.33 6.85
N TYR A 53 7.14 0.19 7.43
CA TYR A 53 6.24 -0.91 7.75
C TYR A 53 5.05 -0.45 8.61
N ALA A 54 5.30 0.32 9.67
CA ALA A 54 4.24 0.84 10.54
C ALA A 54 3.27 1.74 9.78
N ALA A 55 3.79 2.63 8.91
CA ALA A 55 2.97 3.52 8.09
C ALA A 55 2.08 2.75 7.10
N THR A 56 2.64 1.79 6.37
CA THR A 56 1.87 0.98 5.41
C THR A 56 0.83 0.11 6.11
N ARG A 57 1.15 -0.45 7.29
CA ARG A 57 0.19 -1.22 8.09
C ARG A 57 -0.94 -0.35 8.63
N ALA A 58 -0.64 0.86 9.09
CA ALA A 58 -1.67 1.81 9.53
C ALA A 58 -2.64 2.14 8.39
N ALA A 59 -2.13 2.47 7.20
CA ALA A 59 -2.96 2.76 6.03
C ALA A 59 -3.78 1.53 5.58
N PHE A 60 -3.19 0.33 5.60
CA PHE A 60 -3.91 -0.90 5.31
C PHE A 60 -5.06 -1.15 6.29
N ASN A 61 -4.85 -0.93 7.58
CA ASN A 61 -5.88 -1.17 8.60
C ASN A 61 -7.14 -0.32 8.37
N VAL A 62 -6.99 0.88 7.82
CA VAL A 62 -8.13 1.73 7.42
C VAL A 62 -8.96 1.07 6.31
N ILE A 63 -8.31 0.34 5.39
CA ILE A 63 -8.98 -0.40 4.31
C ILE A 63 -9.60 -1.70 4.85
N ASP A 64 -8.87 -2.43 5.70
CA ASP A 64 -9.25 -3.77 6.17
C ASP A 64 -10.37 -3.75 7.22
N VAL A 65 -10.46 -2.68 8.05
CA VAL A 65 -11.45 -2.61 9.13
C VAL A 65 -12.89 -2.71 8.62
N GLU A 66 -13.17 -2.16 7.45
CA GLU A 66 -14.48 -2.29 6.80
C GLU A 66 -14.63 -3.64 6.06
N GLY A 67 -13.51 -4.26 5.66
CA GLY A 67 -13.52 -5.51 4.89
C GLY A 67 -14.10 -5.35 3.48
N ILE A 68 -14.21 -4.12 2.97
CA ILE A 68 -14.85 -3.80 1.69
C ILE A 68 -13.85 -3.09 0.77
N GLY A 69 -13.95 -3.35 -0.53
CA GLY A 69 -13.09 -2.74 -1.55
C GLY A 69 -11.89 -3.64 -1.89
N PRO A 70 -10.72 -3.07 -2.23
CA PRO A 70 -9.56 -3.80 -2.74
C PRO A 70 -8.74 -4.48 -1.62
N VAL A 71 -9.39 -5.03 -0.60
CA VAL A 71 -8.72 -5.60 0.59
C VAL A 71 -7.78 -6.73 0.21
N LYS A 72 -8.20 -7.61 -0.69
CA LYS A 72 -7.39 -8.74 -1.15
C LYS A 72 -6.12 -8.25 -1.85
N GLU A 73 -6.26 -7.31 -2.76
CA GLU A 73 -5.14 -6.74 -3.52
C GLU A 73 -4.21 -5.94 -2.60
N ALA A 74 -4.75 -5.24 -1.59
CA ALA A 74 -3.94 -4.55 -0.60
C ALA A 74 -3.09 -5.53 0.23
N ARG A 75 -3.66 -6.68 0.62
CA ARG A 75 -2.89 -7.75 1.27
C ARG A 75 -1.78 -8.28 0.37
N THR A 76 -2.05 -8.46 -0.93
CA THR A 76 -1.01 -8.86 -1.88
C THR A 76 0.12 -7.83 -1.97
N VAL A 77 -0.19 -6.53 -1.95
CA VAL A 77 0.85 -5.47 -1.88
C VAL A 77 1.71 -5.62 -0.62
N LEU A 78 1.10 -5.85 0.54
CA LEU A 78 1.83 -6.08 1.79
C LEU A 78 2.72 -7.33 1.76
N GLU A 79 2.25 -8.40 1.13
CA GLU A 79 3.03 -9.63 0.94
C GLU A 79 4.28 -9.37 0.07
N GLN A 80 4.14 -8.56 -0.99
CA GLN A 80 5.27 -8.20 -1.83
C GLN A 80 6.25 -7.26 -1.11
N LEU A 81 5.79 -6.29 -0.34
CA LEU A 81 6.65 -5.45 0.50
C LEU A 81 7.42 -6.28 1.53
N ALA A 82 6.75 -7.21 2.21
CA ALA A 82 7.41 -8.14 3.13
C ALA A 82 8.45 -9.01 2.40
N ALA A 83 8.15 -9.45 1.18
CA ALA A 83 9.10 -10.18 0.34
C ALA A 83 10.35 -9.36 0.01
N MET A 84 10.18 -8.07 -0.30
CA MET A 84 11.28 -7.16 -0.62
C MET A 84 12.20 -6.90 0.57
N HIS A 85 11.74 -7.08 1.80
CA HIS A 85 12.58 -6.95 3.00
C HIS A 85 13.23 -8.26 3.46
N ARG A 86 12.91 -9.41 2.84
CA ARG A 86 13.58 -10.69 3.13
C ARG A 86 15.08 -10.60 2.89
N ASP A 87 15.82 -11.39 3.64
CA ASP A 87 17.29 -11.44 3.59
C ASP A 87 17.93 -10.05 3.73
N GLY A 88 17.29 -9.16 4.50
CA GLY A 88 17.74 -7.78 4.68
C GLY A 88 17.63 -6.92 3.42
N GLY A 89 16.72 -7.25 2.50
CA GLY A 89 16.45 -6.45 1.30
C GLY A 89 17.54 -6.52 0.22
N VAL A 90 18.33 -7.59 0.21
CA VAL A 90 19.40 -7.80 -0.78
C VAL A 90 18.81 -8.10 -2.17
N ASN A 91 17.71 -8.85 -2.24
CA ASN A 91 17.10 -9.31 -3.50
C ASN A 91 15.60 -8.96 -3.60
N PRO A 92 15.22 -7.67 -3.62
CA PRO A 92 13.82 -7.29 -3.77
C PRO A 92 13.31 -7.57 -5.19
N ASP A 93 12.11 -8.17 -5.29
CA ASP A 93 11.41 -8.37 -6.56
C ASP A 93 10.47 -7.18 -6.87
N TRP A 94 10.97 -6.26 -7.69
CA TRP A 94 10.22 -5.09 -8.12
C TRP A 94 9.10 -5.41 -9.10
N LYS A 95 9.20 -6.52 -9.84
CA LYS A 95 8.21 -6.88 -10.86
C LYS A 95 6.92 -7.30 -10.17
N ASP A 96 7.03 -8.19 -9.18
CA ASP A 96 5.87 -8.69 -8.45
C ASP A 96 5.23 -7.60 -7.59
N PHE A 97 6.03 -6.73 -6.95
CA PHE A 97 5.52 -5.55 -6.25
C PHE A 97 4.72 -4.62 -7.19
N LYS A 98 5.26 -4.28 -8.36
CA LYS A 98 4.57 -3.41 -9.33
C LYS A 98 3.27 -4.05 -9.83
N ALA A 99 3.26 -5.35 -10.08
CA ALA A 99 2.07 -6.08 -10.50
C ALA A 99 0.99 -6.10 -9.41
N ALA A 100 1.38 -6.30 -8.14
CA ALA A 100 0.46 -6.22 -7.00
C ALA A 100 -0.13 -4.80 -6.85
N ARG A 101 0.73 -3.78 -6.95
CA ARG A 101 0.32 -2.36 -6.90
C ARG A 101 -0.66 -2.02 -8.01
N GLU A 102 -0.41 -2.46 -9.25
CA GLU A 102 -1.32 -2.25 -10.37
C GLU A 102 -2.66 -2.95 -10.16
N SER A 103 -2.65 -4.18 -9.66
CA SER A 103 -3.86 -4.94 -9.33
C SER A 103 -4.71 -4.21 -8.28
N PHE A 104 -4.07 -3.64 -7.25
CA PHE A 104 -4.75 -2.80 -6.26
C PHE A 104 -5.40 -1.58 -6.90
N VAL A 105 -4.70 -0.84 -7.77
CA VAL A 105 -5.25 0.34 -8.46
C VAL A 105 -6.46 -0.03 -9.32
N VAL A 106 -6.39 -1.14 -10.05
CA VAL A 106 -7.51 -1.63 -10.87
C VAL A 106 -8.72 -1.97 -10.01
N ALA A 107 -8.52 -2.69 -8.90
CA ALA A 107 -9.59 -3.07 -7.98
C ALA A 107 -10.20 -1.85 -7.28
N ALA A 108 -9.36 -0.92 -6.80
CA ALA A 108 -9.78 0.34 -6.19
C ALA A 108 -10.64 1.18 -7.16
N ASN A 109 -10.18 1.34 -8.40
CA ASN A 109 -10.93 2.06 -9.43
C ASN A 109 -12.28 1.42 -9.72
N ARG A 110 -12.33 0.09 -9.88
CA ARG A 110 -13.59 -0.65 -10.09
C ARG A 110 -14.56 -0.40 -8.92
N TYR A 111 -14.06 -0.51 -7.70
CA TYR A 111 -14.88 -0.34 -6.51
C TYR A 111 -15.43 1.09 -6.39
N LEU A 112 -14.58 2.10 -6.58
CA LEU A 112 -14.98 3.52 -6.52
C LEU A 112 -15.96 3.90 -7.63
N LYS A 113 -15.82 3.32 -8.82
CA LYS A 113 -16.77 3.49 -9.94
C LYS A 113 -18.15 2.90 -9.62
N GLY A 114 -18.18 1.68 -9.06
CA GLY A 114 -19.43 1.05 -8.59
C GLY A 114 -20.15 1.89 -7.52
N MET A 115 -19.42 2.60 -6.65
CA MET A 115 -20.03 3.54 -5.69
C MET A 115 -20.70 4.75 -6.35
N ARG A 116 -20.27 5.13 -7.55
CA ARG A 116 -20.81 6.27 -8.32
C ARG A 116 -21.90 5.86 -9.31
N GLY A 117 -22.15 4.55 -9.48
CA GLY A 117 -23.07 4.02 -10.49
C GLY A 117 -22.54 4.11 -11.93
N GLU A 118 -21.21 4.15 -12.09
CA GLU A 118 -20.53 4.17 -13.39
C GLU A 118 -19.95 2.78 -13.68
N ASP A 119 -20.75 1.87 -14.26
CA ASP A 119 -20.28 0.55 -14.73
C ASP A 119 -19.68 0.61 -16.14
#